data_AF-A0A8C2TP86-F1
#
_entry.id   AF-A0A8C2TP86-F1
#
_cell.length_a   1.000
_cell.length_b   1.000
_cell.length_c   1.000
_cell.angle_alpha   90.00
_cell.angle_beta   90.00
_cell.angle_gamma   90.00
#
_symmetry.space_group_name_H-M   'P 1'
#
loop_
_entity.id
_entity.type
_entity.pdbx_description
1 polymer ?
#
loop_
_entity_poly.entity_id
_entity_poly.type
_entity_poly.pdbx_seq_one_letter_code
_entity_poly.pdbx_strand_id
1 'polypeptide(L)'
;MQDVGVGLYPSMSLLNHSCDPNCVIVFEGYQLLLRSVREIQIGEELTVSYIESLMPTSERQKQLKRQYCFECDCCLCQDQEKDAKKLAGEEAAWKEVRDAVNEVKYPKSKEEWEKVLAKCQHLLSSHTSRIPDTNIYQLKLLDCAMDACINLEAWEQALCYGSKTLGPYRLYYPDFHPLRAVQLMRVGKLQYSQGMLPQALETLKQAYDIMKVTHGTDHSLMQALMDLKEQCEAIMKVH
;
A
#
# COMPACT_ATOMS: atom_id res chain seq x y z
N MET A 1 -1.95 1.38 -6.24
CA MET A 1 -2.28 2.75 -6.69
C MET A 1 -1.67 2.89 -8.08
N GLN A 2 -2.44 3.34 -9.08
CA GLN A 2 -1.93 3.46 -10.45
C GLN A 2 -1.27 4.82 -10.65
N ASP A 3 -0.07 4.85 -11.24
CA ASP A 3 0.56 6.09 -11.64
C ASP A 3 -0.19 6.66 -12.85
N VAL A 4 -0.74 7.88 -12.69
CA VAL A 4 -1.58 8.53 -13.72
C VAL A 4 -0.90 9.72 -14.42
N GLY A 5 0.26 10.17 -13.91
CA GLY A 5 0.98 11.31 -14.49
C GLY A 5 2.26 11.68 -13.74
N VAL A 6 2.97 12.68 -14.27
CA VAL A 6 4.19 13.26 -13.70
C VAL A 6 4.05 14.78 -13.68
N GLY A 7 4.51 15.42 -12.61
CA GLY A 7 4.48 16.88 -12.45
C GLY A 7 5.71 17.41 -11.73
N LEU A 8 6.02 18.69 -11.92
CA LEU A 8 7.13 19.38 -11.25
C LEU A 8 6.58 20.31 -10.18
N TYR A 9 7.05 20.14 -8.94
CA TYR A 9 6.65 20.94 -7.78
C TYR A 9 7.89 21.54 -7.12
N PRO A 10 8.45 22.65 -7.64
CA PRO A 10 9.77 23.16 -7.23
C PRO A 10 9.91 23.38 -5.72
N SER A 11 8.87 23.89 -5.04
CA SER A 11 8.89 24.08 -3.59
C SER A 11 8.98 22.78 -2.82
N MET A 12 8.40 21.69 -3.34
CA MET A 12 8.45 20.37 -2.70
C MET A 12 9.76 19.63 -3.00
N SER A 13 10.48 20.01 -4.06
CA SER A 13 11.81 19.47 -4.38
C SER A 13 12.90 19.90 -3.39
N LEU A 14 12.58 20.76 -2.42
CA LEU A 14 13.47 21.12 -1.31
C LEU A 14 13.52 20.05 -0.21
N LEU A 15 12.51 19.19 -0.12
CA LEU A 15 12.39 18.18 0.93
C LEU A 15 13.36 17.04 0.66
N ASN A 16 14.24 16.72 1.60
CA ASN A 16 15.16 15.60 1.48
C ASN A 16 14.49 14.23 1.68
N HIS A 17 15.22 13.18 1.32
CA HIS A 17 14.75 11.81 1.44
C HIS A 17 14.97 11.23 2.84
N SER A 18 13.97 10.50 3.34
CA SER A 18 14.18 9.43 4.33
C SER A 18 13.33 8.22 3.94
N CYS A 19 13.85 7.00 4.15
CA CYS A 19 13.01 5.79 3.99
C CYS A 19 11.97 5.67 5.13
N ASP A 20 12.19 6.38 6.24
CA ASP A 20 11.28 6.56 7.38
C ASP A 20 10.99 8.06 7.58
N PRO A 21 10.17 8.67 6.71
CA PRO A 21 10.00 10.12 6.65
C PRO A 21 9.07 10.66 7.75
N ASN A 22 9.21 11.94 8.07
CA ASN A 22 8.28 12.63 8.98
C ASN A 22 7.11 13.33 8.27
N CYS A 23 7.15 13.40 6.93
CA CYS A 23 6.09 13.90 6.10
C CYS A 23 5.69 12.90 5.01
N VAL A 24 4.44 12.97 4.57
CA VAL A 24 3.93 12.25 3.41
C VAL A 24 3.34 13.23 2.40
N ILE A 25 3.34 12.78 1.15
CA ILE A 25 2.77 13.48 0.02
C ILE A 25 1.54 12.70 -0.44
N VAL A 26 0.41 13.39 -0.57
CA VAL A 26 -0.81 12.88 -1.23
C VAL A 26 -1.28 13.88 -2.28
N PHE A 27 -2.14 13.42 -3.20
CA PHE A 27 -2.59 14.24 -4.33
C PHE A 27 -4.12 14.36 -4.37
N GLU A 28 -4.61 15.59 -4.55
CA GLU A 28 -5.99 15.89 -4.91
C GLU A 28 -6.00 16.42 -6.35
N GLY A 29 -6.21 15.52 -7.32
CA GLY A 29 -5.96 15.82 -8.72
C GLY A 29 -4.49 16.16 -8.97
N TYR A 30 -4.22 17.40 -9.39
CA TYR A 30 -2.85 17.93 -9.56
C TYR A 30 -2.33 18.68 -8.33
N GLN A 31 -3.14 18.82 -7.27
CA GLN A 31 -2.70 19.52 -6.06
C GLN A 31 -1.92 18.55 -5.17
N LEU A 32 -0.69 18.93 -4.85
CA LEU A 32 0.17 18.19 -3.93
C LEU A 32 -0.07 18.68 -2.50
N LEU A 33 -0.46 17.77 -1.63
CA LEU A 33 -0.65 18.03 -0.19
C LEU A 33 0.49 17.39 0.59
N LEU A 34 1.31 18.23 1.24
CA LEU A 34 2.34 17.79 2.17
C LEU A 34 1.76 17.79 3.59
N ARG A 35 1.88 16.66 4.29
CA ARG A 35 1.37 16.54 5.67
C ARG A 35 2.39 15.84 6.57
N SER A 36 2.54 16.33 7.79
CA SER A 36 3.32 15.67 8.84
C SER A 36 2.61 14.40 9.31
N VAL A 37 3.37 13.33 9.51
CA VAL A 37 2.87 12.03 9.99
C VAL A 37 3.38 11.66 11.39
N ARG A 38 4.16 12.56 12.00
CA ARG A 38 4.54 12.51 13.40
C ARG A 38 4.78 13.92 13.91
N GLU A 39 4.99 14.08 15.21
CA GLU A 39 5.45 15.35 15.77
C GLU A 39 6.83 15.71 15.20
N ILE A 40 7.02 17.00 14.93
CA ILE A 40 8.22 17.56 14.32
C ILE A 40 8.72 18.68 15.24
N GLN A 41 9.97 18.59 15.67
CA GLN A 41 10.57 19.58 16.56
C GLN A 41 11.03 20.82 15.78
N ILE A 42 11.14 21.97 16.47
CA ILE A 42 11.69 23.19 15.86
C ILE A 42 13.14 22.92 15.41
N GLY A 43 13.42 23.17 14.13
CA GLY A 43 14.72 22.93 13.53
C GLY A 43 14.93 21.50 13.03
N GLU A 44 13.97 20.58 13.24
CA GLU A 44 13.99 19.26 12.62
C GLU A 44 13.73 19.38 11.11
N GLU A 45 14.50 18.65 10.32
CA GLU A 45 14.38 18.63 8.87
C GLU A 45 13.09 17.91 8.43
N LEU A 46 12.38 18.49 7.45
CA LEU A 46 11.24 17.85 6.82
C LEU A 46 11.71 16.89 5.72
N THR A 47 11.32 15.63 5.83
CA THR A 47 11.70 14.58 4.88
C THR A 47 10.49 13.86 4.32
N VAL A 48 10.61 13.37 3.08
CA VAL A 48 9.61 12.53 2.39
C VAL A 48 10.29 11.29 1.81
N SER A 49 9.52 10.24 1.51
CA SER A 49 10.08 9.14 0.73
C SER A 49 10.00 9.45 -0.77
N TYR A 50 11.13 9.33 -1.48
CA TYR A 50 11.20 9.49 -2.93
C TYR A 50 10.86 8.21 -3.68
N ILE A 51 10.87 7.09 -2.97
CA ILE A 51 10.82 5.74 -3.51
C ILE A 51 9.89 4.88 -2.65
N GLU A 52 9.58 3.67 -3.12
CA GLU A 52 8.79 2.73 -2.36
C GLU A 52 9.61 2.18 -1.16
N SER A 53 9.24 2.58 0.08
CA SER A 53 9.94 2.14 1.31
C SER A 53 9.80 0.64 1.60
N LEU A 54 8.83 -0.04 0.97
CA LEU A 54 8.59 -1.47 1.14
C LEU A 54 9.72 -2.33 0.53
N MET A 55 10.49 -1.80 -0.42
CA MET A 55 11.58 -2.53 -1.06
C MET A 55 12.73 -2.84 -0.09
N PRO A 56 13.55 -3.89 -0.31
CA PRO A 56 14.72 -4.19 0.53
C PRO A 56 15.77 -3.08 0.44
N THR A 57 16.62 -2.93 1.46
CA THR A 57 17.59 -1.81 1.52
C THR A 57 18.52 -1.79 0.32
N SER A 58 18.98 -2.94 -0.16
CA SER A 58 19.83 -3.03 -1.35
C SER A 58 19.16 -2.45 -2.61
N GLU A 59 17.86 -2.70 -2.81
CA GLU A 59 17.09 -2.16 -3.92
C GLU A 59 16.84 -0.66 -3.77
N ARG A 60 16.50 -0.21 -2.54
CA ARG A 60 16.35 1.21 -2.23
C ARG A 60 17.63 1.99 -2.52
N GLN A 61 18.78 1.53 -2.02
CA GLN A 61 20.08 2.16 -2.27
C GLN A 61 20.43 2.22 -3.76
N LYS A 62 20.18 1.13 -4.49
CA LYS A 62 20.41 1.08 -5.93
C LYS A 62 19.55 2.11 -6.68
N GLN A 63 18.28 2.24 -6.31
CA GLN A 63 17.38 3.22 -6.92
C GLN A 63 17.80 4.66 -6.59
N LEU A 64 18.08 4.95 -5.31
CA LEU A 64 18.51 6.28 -4.86
C LEU A 64 19.81 6.71 -5.53
N LYS A 65 20.81 5.83 -5.57
CA LYS A 65 22.10 6.11 -6.24
C LYS A 65 21.94 6.34 -7.73
N ARG A 66 21.05 5.59 -8.40
CA ARG A 66 20.81 5.71 -9.85
C ARG A 66 20.04 6.98 -10.22
N GLN A 67 19.02 7.35 -9.44
CA GLN A 67 18.07 8.41 -9.79
C GLN A 67 18.42 9.75 -9.15
N TYR A 68 18.97 9.73 -7.94
CA TYR A 68 19.18 10.91 -7.10
C TYR A 68 20.65 11.09 -6.68
N CYS A 69 21.54 10.17 -7.06
CA CYS A 69 22.98 10.28 -6.89
C CYS A 69 23.46 10.40 -5.43
N PHE A 70 22.76 9.78 -4.48
CA PHE A 70 23.17 9.71 -3.07
C PHE A 70 22.96 8.32 -2.47
N GLU A 71 23.56 8.08 -1.30
CA GLU A 71 23.36 6.88 -0.46
C GLU A 71 22.62 7.29 0.81
N CYS A 72 21.56 6.55 1.17
CA CYS A 72 20.73 6.89 2.32
C CYS A 72 21.24 6.23 3.61
N ASP A 73 21.37 6.98 4.69
CA ASP A 73 21.90 6.52 5.98
C ASP A 73 20.84 6.46 7.10
N CYS A 74 19.55 6.61 6.77
CA CYS A 74 18.47 6.60 7.75
C CYS A 74 18.36 5.27 8.53
N CYS A 75 17.68 5.30 9.68
CA CYS A 75 17.50 4.15 10.58
C CYS A 75 16.96 2.89 9.86
N LEU A 76 16.03 3.07 8.91
CA LEU A 76 15.45 1.95 8.16
C LEU A 76 16.46 1.30 7.20
N CYS A 77 17.46 2.03 6.71
CA CYS A 77 18.57 1.46 5.93
C CYS A 77 19.58 0.69 6.81
N GLN A 78 19.55 0.90 8.12
CA GLN A 78 20.39 0.20 9.09
C GLN A 78 19.68 -1.02 9.71
N ASP A 79 18.37 -1.15 9.51
CA ASP A 79 17.53 -2.22 10.04
C ASP A 79 17.55 -3.49 9.15
N GLN A 80 18.45 -4.41 9.47
CA GLN A 80 18.57 -5.69 8.79
C GLN A 80 17.41 -6.66 9.09
N GLU A 81 16.75 -6.49 10.24
CA GLU A 81 15.63 -7.37 10.64
C GLU A 81 14.43 -7.16 9.72
N LYS A 82 14.13 -5.90 9.37
CA LYS A 82 13.08 -5.60 8.39
C LYS A 82 13.38 -6.19 7.03
N ASP A 83 14.61 -6.14 6.54
CA ASP A 83 14.97 -6.76 5.26
C ASP A 83 14.85 -8.29 5.31
N ALA A 84 15.24 -8.93 6.42
CA ALA A 84 15.04 -10.36 6.61
C ALA A 84 13.55 -10.76 6.58
N LYS A 85 12.66 -9.94 7.16
CA LYS A 85 11.20 -10.13 7.08
C LYS A 85 10.67 -9.92 5.66
N LYS A 86 11.14 -8.87 4.97
CA LYS A 86 10.74 -8.55 3.59
C LYS A 86 11.07 -9.69 2.62
N LEU A 87 12.17 -10.39 2.84
CA LEU A 87 12.68 -11.48 2.00
C LEU A 87 12.49 -12.87 2.64
N ALA A 88 11.61 -13.00 3.65
CA ALA A 88 11.37 -14.25 4.33
C ALA A 88 10.79 -15.32 3.39
N GLY A 89 11.06 -16.60 3.68
CA GLY A 89 10.65 -17.73 2.84
C GLY A 89 11.77 -18.23 1.93
N GLU A 90 11.45 -19.18 1.08
CA GLU A 90 12.43 -19.82 0.20
C GLU A 90 12.88 -18.89 -0.94
N GLU A 91 14.19 -18.66 -1.06
CA GLU A 91 14.76 -17.70 -2.01
C GLU A 91 14.44 -18.00 -3.48
N ALA A 92 14.53 -19.26 -3.89
CA ALA A 92 14.17 -19.65 -5.25
C ALA A 92 12.70 -19.33 -5.57
N ALA A 93 11.81 -19.56 -4.60
CA ALA A 93 10.38 -19.33 -4.77
C ALA A 93 10.04 -17.83 -4.83
N TRP A 94 10.55 -17.01 -3.91
CA TRP A 94 10.20 -15.59 -3.94
C TRP A 94 10.88 -14.84 -5.10
N LYS A 95 12.00 -15.33 -5.64
CA LYS A 95 12.60 -14.78 -6.88
C LYS A 95 11.70 -15.01 -8.09
N GLU A 96 11.12 -16.19 -8.23
CA GLU A 96 10.14 -16.48 -9.28
C GLU A 96 8.93 -15.55 -9.17
N VAL A 97 8.39 -15.38 -7.96
CA VAL A 97 7.28 -14.44 -7.69
C VAL A 97 7.68 -13.01 -8.02
N ARG A 98 8.86 -12.55 -7.58
CA ARG A 98 9.39 -11.21 -7.87
C ARG A 98 9.43 -10.93 -9.38
N ASP A 99 10.01 -11.85 -10.14
CA ASP A 99 10.18 -11.69 -11.57
C ASP A 99 8.80 -11.63 -12.24
N ALA A 100 7.86 -12.48 -11.79
CA ALA A 100 6.50 -12.48 -12.26
C ALA A 100 5.73 -11.17 -11.98
N VAL A 101 5.84 -10.59 -10.78
CA VAL A 101 5.15 -9.32 -10.42
C VAL A 101 5.78 -8.10 -11.11
N ASN A 102 7.09 -8.10 -11.31
CA ASN A 102 7.79 -7.01 -12.00
C ASN A 102 7.46 -6.93 -13.50
N GLU A 103 7.00 -8.03 -14.10
CA GLU A 103 6.58 -8.08 -15.51
C GLU A 103 5.11 -7.67 -15.72
N VAL A 104 4.30 -7.57 -14.66
CA VAL A 104 2.88 -7.24 -14.80
C VAL A 104 2.74 -5.79 -15.25
N LYS A 105 2.26 -5.60 -16.48
CA LYS A 105 1.81 -4.30 -16.98
C LYS A 105 0.36 -4.07 -16.57
N TYR A 106 -0.03 -2.80 -16.41
CA TYR A 106 -1.41 -2.45 -16.09
C TYR A 106 -2.38 -2.97 -17.17
N PRO A 107 -3.29 -3.90 -16.84
CA PRO A 107 -4.21 -4.49 -17.79
C PRO A 107 -5.23 -3.47 -18.33
N LYS A 108 -5.58 -3.58 -19.60
CA LYS A 108 -6.50 -2.68 -20.32
C LYS A 108 -7.81 -3.35 -20.73
N SER A 109 -7.92 -4.67 -20.55
CA SER A 109 -9.10 -5.44 -20.90
C SER A 109 -9.40 -6.51 -19.86
N LYS A 110 -10.65 -7.01 -19.89
CA LYS A 110 -11.08 -8.11 -19.03
C LYS A 110 -10.24 -9.37 -19.22
N GLU A 111 -9.92 -9.71 -20.46
CA GLU A 111 -9.09 -10.87 -20.83
C GLU A 111 -7.66 -10.76 -20.28
N GLU A 112 -7.09 -9.55 -20.24
CA GLU A 112 -5.79 -9.32 -19.62
C GLU A 112 -5.85 -9.49 -18.09
N TRP A 113 -6.93 -9.02 -17.45
CA TRP A 113 -7.16 -9.26 -16.03
C TRP A 113 -7.33 -10.76 -15.70
N GLU A 114 -8.00 -11.53 -16.55
CA GLU A 114 -8.13 -12.99 -16.39
C GLU A 114 -6.77 -13.69 -16.45
N LYS A 115 -5.90 -13.28 -17.38
CA LYS A 115 -4.52 -13.80 -17.46
C LYS A 115 -3.70 -13.46 -16.22
N VAL A 116 -3.81 -12.23 -15.73
CA VAL A 116 -3.14 -11.80 -14.50
C VAL A 116 -3.62 -12.63 -13.32
N LEU A 117 -4.94 -12.79 -13.16
CA LEU A 117 -5.51 -13.58 -12.06
C LEU A 117 -5.05 -15.05 -12.13
N ALA A 118 -5.09 -15.67 -13.31
CA ALA A 118 -4.63 -17.04 -13.50
C ALA A 118 -3.14 -17.21 -13.14
N LYS A 119 -2.28 -16.28 -13.55
CA LYS A 119 -0.84 -16.26 -13.18
C LYS A 119 -0.67 -16.13 -11.66
N CYS A 120 -1.42 -15.22 -11.03
CA CYS A 120 -1.38 -15.04 -9.58
C CYS A 120 -1.81 -16.30 -8.82
N GLN A 121 -2.94 -16.90 -9.21
CA GLN A 121 -3.47 -18.12 -8.58
C GLN A 121 -2.52 -19.31 -8.74
N HIS A 122 -1.88 -19.45 -9.90
CA HIS A 122 -0.87 -20.47 -10.13
C HIS A 122 0.34 -20.29 -9.20
N LEU A 123 0.90 -19.09 -9.11
CA LEU A 123 2.05 -18.82 -8.24
C LEU A 123 1.72 -18.96 -6.75
N LEU A 124 0.56 -18.42 -6.33
CA LEU A 124 0.08 -18.53 -4.94
C LEU A 124 -0.12 -20.00 -4.52
N SER A 125 -0.66 -20.84 -5.41
CA SER A 125 -0.84 -22.26 -5.12
C SER A 125 0.47 -23.03 -5.14
N SER A 126 1.35 -22.75 -6.10
CA SER A 126 2.66 -23.43 -6.28
C SER A 126 3.67 -23.15 -5.15
N HIS A 127 3.54 -22.00 -4.49
CA HIS A 127 4.41 -21.60 -3.38
C HIS A 127 3.70 -21.54 -2.03
N THR A 128 2.53 -22.19 -1.92
CA THR A 128 1.78 -22.29 -0.65
C THR A 128 2.72 -22.79 0.46
N SER A 129 2.75 -22.07 1.59
CA SER A 129 3.58 -22.37 2.77
C SER A 129 5.11 -22.26 2.56
N ARG A 130 5.60 -21.95 1.36
CA ARG A 130 7.03 -21.73 1.07
C ARG A 130 7.44 -20.27 1.24
N ILE A 131 6.49 -19.36 1.01
CA ILE A 131 6.66 -17.92 1.13
C ILE A 131 5.57 -17.38 2.07
N PRO A 132 5.91 -16.73 3.19
CA PRO A 132 4.92 -16.12 4.07
C PRO A 132 4.31 -14.87 3.40
N ASP A 133 3.07 -14.53 3.77
CA ASP A 133 2.40 -13.31 3.28
C ASP A 133 3.14 -12.02 3.68
N THR A 134 4.04 -12.08 4.67
CA THR A 134 4.93 -10.97 5.03
C THR A 134 6.05 -10.74 4.01
N ASN A 135 6.39 -11.71 3.15
CA ASN A 135 7.35 -11.46 2.08
C ASN A 135 6.78 -10.40 1.12
N ILE A 136 7.59 -9.40 0.75
CA ILE A 136 7.09 -8.25 -0.03
C ILE A 136 6.64 -8.62 -1.44
N TYR A 137 7.23 -9.64 -2.06
CA TYR A 137 6.84 -10.06 -3.41
C TYR A 137 5.57 -10.91 -3.36
N GLN A 138 5.40 -11.73 -2.32
CA GLN A 138 4.13 -12.39 -2.02
C GLN A 138 3.03 -11.37 -1.73
N LEU A 139 3.33 -10.32 -0.96
CA LEU A 139 2.39 -9.22 -0.70
C LEU A 139 1.98 -8.50 -2.00
N LYS A 140 2.95 -8.16 -2.87
CA LYS A 140 2.68 -7.58 -4.19
C LYS A 140 1.85 -8.52 -5.08
N LEU A 141 2.07 -9.82 -5.01
CA LEU A 141 1.28 -10.82 -5.74
C LEU A 141 -0.17 -10.88 -5.22
N LEU A 142 -0.38 -10.81 -3.90
CA LEU A 142 -1.70 -10.73 -3.29
C LEU A 142 -2.44 -9.45 -3.69
N ASP A 143 -1.77 -8.30 -3.67
CA ASP A 143 -2.35 -7.03 -4.14
C ASP A 143 -2.73 -7.09 -5.62
N CYS A 144 -1.88 -7.70 -6.46
CA CYS A 144 -2.16 -7.90 -7.88
C CYS A 144 -3.37 -8.84 -8.11
N ALA A 145 -3.46 -9.93 -7.35
CA ALA A 145 -4.60 -10.85 -7.38
C ALA A 145 -5.89 -10.17 -6.93
N MET A 146 -5.83 -9.36 -5.88
CA MET A 146 -6.94 -8.54 -5.40
C MET A 146 -7.42 -7.55 -6.47
N ASP A 147 -6.49 -6.82 -7.12
CA ASP A 147 -6.80 -5.89 -8.21
C ASP A 147 -7.50 -6.62 -9.37
N ALA A 148 -6.99 -7.78 -9.76
CA ALA A 148 -7.59 -8.59 -10.82
C ALA A 148 -9.00 -9.06 -10.45
N CYS A 149 -9.21 -9.56 -9.23
CA CYS A 149 -10.54 -9.96 -8.75
C CYS A 149 -11.52 -8.78 -8.71
N ILE A 150 -11.09 -7.59 -8.30
CA ILE A 150 -11.94 -6.38 -8.31
C ILE A 150 -12.38 -6.03 -9.73
N ASN A 151 -11.45 -6.03 -10.69
CA ASN A 151 -11.76 -5.71 -12.10
C ASN A 151 -12.58 -6.80 -12.81
N LEU A 152 -12.59 -8.02 -12.27
CA LEU A 152 -13.40 -9.15 -12.75
C LEU A 152 -14.68 -9.35 -11.94
N GLU A 153 -14.99 -8.46 -11.00
CA GLU A 153 -16.17 -8.51 -10.13
C GLU A 153 -16.24 -9.78 -9.24
N ALA A 154 -15.09 -10.41 -8.98
CA ALA A 154 -14.95 -11.58 -8.11
C ALA A 154 -14.75 -11.15 -6.64
N TRP A 155 -15.79 -10.55 -6.04
CA TRP A 155 -15.72 -9.85 -4.74
C TRP A 155 -15.24 -10.70 -3.56
N GLU A 156 -15.69 -11.94 -3.46
CA GLU A 156 -15.30 -12.86 -2.38
C GLU A 156 -13.79 -13.18 -2.44
N GLN A 157 -13.27 -13.46 -3.64
CA GLN A 157 -11.85 -13.71 -3.86
C GLN A 157 -11.01 -12.45 -3.63
N ALA A 158 -11.50 -11.29 -4.08
CA ALA A 158 -10.86 -10.00 -3.82
C ALA A 158 -10.72 -9.76 -2.30
N LEU A 159 -11.77 -10.03 -1.52
CA LEU A 159 -11.72 -9.89 -0.07
C LEU A 159 -10.76 -10.89 0.58
N CYS A 160 -10.71 -12.13 0.10
CA CYS A 160 -9.78 -13.14 0.60
C CYS A 160 -8.32 -12.68 0.44
N TYR A 161 -7.93 -12.23 -0.76
CA TYR A 161 -6.59 -11.70 -0.99
C TYR A 161 -6.34 -10.41 -0.21
N GLY A 162 -7.26 -9.45 -0.25
CA GLY A 162 -7.14 -8.19 0.46
C GLY A 162 -6.99 -8.37 1.98
N SER A 163 -7.72 -9.30 2.59
CA SER A 163 -7.63 -9.57 4.03
C SER A 163 -6.23 -10.06 4.44
N LYS A 164 -5.58 -10.88 3.60
CA LYS A 164 -4.20 -11.36 3.84
C LYS A 164 -3.18 -10.24 3.83
N THR A 165 -3.43 -9.15 3.09
CA THR A 165 -2.51 -8.01 2.99
C THR A 165 -2.51 -7.14 4.26
N LEU A 166 -3.59 -7.13 5.05
CA LEU A 166 -3.75 -6.18 6.16
C LEU A 166 -2.66 -6.33 7.24
N GLY A 167 -2.28 -7.57 7.56
CA GLY A 167 -1.20 -7.87 8.51
C GLY A 167 0.16 -7.34 8.03
N PRO A 168 0.64 -7.75 6.85
CA PRO A 168 1.86 -7.22 6.25
C PRO A 168 1.87 -5.69 6.10
N TYR A 169 0.77 -5.06 5.67
CA TYR A 169 0.69 -3.59 5.59
C TYR A 169 0.84 -2.93 6.97
N ARG A 170 0.26 -3.51 8.03
CA ARG A 170 0.45 -3.03 9.40
C ARG A 170 1.90 -3.20 9.87
N LEU A 171 2.56 -4.29 9.49
CA LEU A 171 3.95 -4.58 9.84
C LEU A 171 4.92 -3.56 9.21
N TYR A 172 4.75 -3.26 7.91
CA TYR A 172 5.67 -2.40 7.17
C TYR A 172 5.34 -0.92 7.24
N TYR A 173 4.08 -0.60 7.55
CA TYR A 173 3.60 0.76 7.73
C TYR A 173 2.90 0.91 9.09
N PRO A 174 3.66 0.87 10.21
CA PRO A 174 3.10 0.82 11.55
C PRO A 174 2.36 2.11 11.95
N ASP A 175 2.82 3.26 11.45
CA ASP A 175 2.26 4.58 11.77
C ASP A 175 1.29 5.07 10.68
N PHE A 176 1.27 6.39 10.46
CA PHE A 176 0.39 7.06 9.53
C PHE A 176 0.94 7.00 8.10
N HIS A 177 0.60 5.95 7.35
CA HIS A 177 1.02 5.82 5.95
C HIS A 177 -0.17 5.79 4.96
N PRO A 178 -0.15 6.61 3.89
CA PRO A 178 -1.25 6.68 2.92
C PRO A 178 -1.62 5.31 2.32
N LEU A 179 -0.62 4.49 1.94
CA LEU A 179 -0.87 3.19 1.32
C LEU A 179 -1.61 2.22 2.24
N ARG A 180 -1.31 2.23 3.56
CA ARG A 180 -2.03 1.41 4.54
C ARG A 180 -3.47 1.88 4.73
N ALA A 181 -3.66 3.20 4.79
CA ALA A 181 -4.98 3.81 4.88
C ALA A 181 -5.87 3.41 3.70
N VAL A 182 -5.34 3.55 2.48
CA VAL A 182 -6.04 3.18 1.25
C VAL A 182 -6.32 1.68 1.22
N GLN A 183 -5.37 0.82 1.60
CA GLN A 183 -5.60 -0.62 1.62
C GLN A 183 -6.70 -1.03 2.62
N LEU A 184 -6.71 -0.44 3.82
CA LEU A 184 -7.80 -0.62 4.79
C LEU A 184 -9.14 -0.17 4.21
N MET A 185 -9.20 1.00 3.58
CA MET A 185 -10.43 1.49 2.93
C MET A 185 -10.92 0.53 1.84
N ARG A 186 -10.02 0.00 1.01
CA ARG A 186 -10.36 -0.97 -0.05
C ARG A 186 -10.94 -2.26 0.53
N VAL A 187 -10.29 -2.83 1.55
CA VAL A 187 -10.78 -4.05 2.21
C VAL A 187 -12.09 -3.80 2.95
N GLY A 188 -12.22 -2.67 3.66
CA GLY A 188 -13.47 -2.26 4.33
C GLY A 188 -14.64 -2.12 3.35
N LYS A 189 -14.39 -1.58 2.15
CA LYS A 189 -15.39 -1.50 1.08
C LYS A 189 -15.82 -2.89 0.58
N LEU A 190 -14.88 -3.83 0.43
CA LEU A 190 -15.17 -5.21 0.05
C LEU A 190 -15.96 -5.98 1.12
N GLN A 191 -15.68 -5.73 2.40
CA GLN A 191 -16.44 -6.28 3.52
C GLN A 191 -17.87 -5.72 3.52
N TYR A 192 -18.01 -4.40 3.33
CA TYR A 192 -19.30 -3.72 3.24
C TYR A 192 -20.16 -4.30 2.11
N SER A 193 -19.60 -4.46 0.90
CA SER A 193 -20.34 -5.02 -0.24
C SER A 193 -20.78 -6.47 -0.04
N GLN A 194 -20.19 -7.19 0.91
CA GLN A 194 -20.54 -8.57 1.28
C GLN A 194 -21.43 -8.64 2.52
N GLY A 195 -21.92 -7.50 3.03
CA GLY A 195 -22.79 -7.46 4.21
C GLY A 195 -22.07 -7.75 5.54
N MET A 196 -20.73 -7.78 5.55
CA MET A 196 -19.92 -7.97 6.76
C MET A 196 -19.80 -6.65 7.54
N LEU A 197 -20.94 -6.06 7.94
CA LEU A 197 -21.00 -4.68 8.44
C LEU A 197 -20.14 -4.42 9.68
N PRO A 198 -20.11 -5.29 10.73
CA PRO A 198 -19.25 -5.04 11.88
C PRO A 198 -17.77 -4.98 11.53
N GLN A 199 -17.30 -5.93 10.70
CA GLN A 199 -15.91 -5.99 10.23
C GLN A 199 -15.57 -4.81 9.31
N ALA A 200 -16.49 -4.46 8.41
CA ALA A 200 -16.37 -3.30 7.54
C ALA A 200 -16.20 -2.03 8.36
N LEU A 201 -17.08 -1.79 9.34
CA LEU A 201 -17.03 -0.59 10.17
C LEU A 201 -15.72 -0.48 10.96
N GLU A 202 -15.24 -1.59 11.54
CA GLU A 202 -13.96 -1.61 12.25
C GLU A 202 -12.79 -1.28 11.31
N THR A 203 -12.76 -1.91 10.13
CA THR A 203 -11.70 -1.70 9.13
C THR A 203 -11.71 -0.26 8.58
N LEU A 204 -12.89 0.29 8.32
CA LEU A 204 -13.07 1.67 7.85
C LEU A 204 -12.70 2.70 8.92
N LYS A 205 -12.94 2.41 10.22
CA LYS A 205 -12.46 3.26 11.32
C LYS A 205 -10.94 3.31 11.37
N GLN A 206 -10.27 2.16 11.22
CA GLN A 206 -8.80 2.13 11.13
C GLN A 206 -8.28 2.92 9.91
N ALA A 207 -8.97 2.84 8.78
CA ALA A 207 -8.63 3.68 7.61
C ALA A 207 -8.80 5.17 7.93
N TYR A 208 -9.89 5.55 8.62
CA TYR A 208 -10.21 6.93 8.97
C TYR A 208 -9.14 7.55 9.87
N ASP A 209 -8.72 6.82 10.91
CA ASP A 209 -7.71 7.29 11.85
C ASP A 209 -6.39 7.62 11.14
N ILE A 210 -6.03 6.84 10.12
CA ILE A 210 -4.83 7.07 9.32
C ILE A 210 -5.03 8.18 8.27
N MET A 211 -6.17 8.18 7.57
CA MET A 211 -6.47 9.14 6.51
C MET A 211 -6.68 10.55 7.03
N LYS A 212 -7.20 10.72 8.25
CA LYS A 212 -7.31 12.03 8.90
C LYS A 212 -5.96 12.73 9.02
N VAL A 213 -4.88 11.98 9.25
CA VAL A 213 -3.51 12.52 9.31
C VAL A 213 -2.93 12.68 7.91
N THR A 214 -2.97 11.62 7.11
CA THR A 214 -2.24 11.52 5.82
C THR A 214 -2.90 12.26 4.66
N HIS A 215 -4.23 12.33 4.64
CA HIS A 215 -5.01 12.98 3.58
C HIS A 215 -5.63 14.29 4.08
N GLY A 216 -6.08 14.32 5.34
CA GLY A 216 -6.83 15.45 5.90
C GLY A 216 -8.33 15.33 5.63
N THR A 217 -9.13 16.08 6.39
CA THR A 217 -10.60 16.02 6.31
C THR A 217 -11.14 16.47 4.97
N ASP A 218 -10.48 17.39 4.29
CA ASP A 218 -11.01 18.03 3.09
C ASP A 218 -10.70 17.26 1.79
N HIS A 219 -9.91 16.19 1.88
CA HIS A 219 -9.56 15.36 0.72
C HIS A 219 -10.76 14.52 0.25
N SER A 220 -10.99 14.46 -1.05
CA SER A 220 -12.09 13.70 -1.67
C SER A 220 -12.16 12.23 -1.24
N LEU A 221 -11.00 11.57 -1.10
CA LEU A 221 -10.96 10.18 -0.66
C LEU A 221 -11.37 10.02 0.82
N MET A 222 -11.06 11.02 1.66
CA MET A 222 -11.50 11.05 3.05
C MET A 222 -13.02 11.25 3.16
N GLN A 223 -13.59 12.11 2.32
CA GLN A 223 -15.05 12.29 2.23
C GLN A 223 -15.74 10.99 1.82
N ALA A 224 -15.25 10.32 0.77
CA ALA A 224 -15.79 9.03 0.34
C ALA A 224 -15.69 7.93 1.41
N LEU A 225 -14.63 7.95 2.23
CA LEU A 225 -14.50 7.06 3.38
C LEU A 225 -15.52 7.38 4.47
N MET A 226 -15.73 8.66 4.78
CA MET A 226 -16.72 9.10 5.78
C MET A 226 -18.13 8.71 5.37
N ASP A 227 -18.52 8.95 4.12
CA ASP A 227 -19.82 8.56 3.58
C ASP A 227 -20.06 7.05 3.73
N LEU A 228 -19.06 6.23 3.36
CA LEU A 228 -19.17 4.77 3.48
C LEU A 228 -19.28 4.32 4.93
N LYS A 229 -18.53 4.95 5.83
CA LYS A 229 -18.59 4.67 7.27
C LYS A 229 -19.97 5.02 7.84
N GLU A 230 -20.52 6.18 7.50
CA GLU A 230 -21.84 6.63 7.95
C GLU A 230 -22.96 5.73 7.42
N GLN A 231 -22.88 5.29 6.16
CA GLN A 231 -23.79 4.30 5.59
C GLN A 231 -23.74 2.99 6.38
N CYS A 232 -22.55 2.50 6.69
CA CYS A 232 -22.37 1.28 7.48
C CYS A 232 -22.98 1.42 8.89
N GLU A 233 -22.75 2.54 9.57
CA GLU A 233 -23.33 2.84 10.88
C GLU A 233 -24.86 2.97 10.83
N ALA A 234 -25.42 3.57 9.77
CA ALA A 234 -26.85 3.70 9.59
C ALA A 234 -27.53 2.34 9.42
N ILE A 235 -26.98 1.46 8.57
CA ILE A 235 -27.55 0.12 8.33
C ILE A 235 -27.51 -0.71 9.62
N MET A 236 -26.42 -0.63 10.39
CA MET A 236 -26.30 -1.35 11.67
C MET A 236 -27.22 -0.82 12.78
N LYS A 237 -27.82 0.36 12.65
CA LYS A 237 -28.80 0.89 13.62
C LYS A 237 -30.23 0.46 13.31
N VAL A 238 -30.50 0.09 12.06
CA VAL A 238 -31.84 -0.30 11.57
C VAL A 238 -32.08 -1.80 11.73
N HIS A 239 -31.02 -2.59 11.91
CA HIS A 239 -31.02 -4.04 12.11
C HIS A 239 -30.49 -4.42 13.49
#